data_AF-A0A7X8Y3J2-F1
#
_entry.id   AF-A0A7X8Y3J2-F1
#
_cell.length_a   1.000
_cell.length_b   1.000
_cell.length_c   1.000
_cell.angle_alpha   90.00
_cell.angle_beta   90.00
_cell.angle_gamma   90.00
#
_symmetry.space_group_name_H-M   'P 1'
#
loop_
_entity.id
_entity.type
_entity.pdbx_description
1 polymer ?
#
loop_
_entity_poly.entity_id
_entity_poly.type
_entity_poly.pdbx_seq_one_letter_code
_entity_poly.pdbx_strand_id
1 'polypeptide(L)'
;MIPEYKLFHGAAICALIDQSPYEISIGPMSTDGRLGFYVVNRRVGLYIKHSTARLTPWPFAFSHQNIGQLRELDDCCAVVFVALVCGSNGIVCLELSELRTVAAFRDEEQPWLRVARRPGSMFSVSGNLGSLGSKKRDGFADIFGHSAWNVNSSPNL
;
A
#
# COMPACT_ATOMS: atom_id res chain seq x y z
N MET A 1 -5.47 -1.82 25.67
CA MET A 1 -6.12 -1.16 24.51
C MET A 1 -5.31 -1.49 23.27
N ILE A 2 -5.94 -1.90 22.18
CA ILE A 2 -5.24 -2.18 20.92
C ILE A 2 -4.89 -0.83 20.27
N PRO A 3 -3.62 -0.57 19.87
CA PRO A 3 -3.26 0.65 19.16
C PRO A 3 -4.06 0.82 17.88
N GLU A 4 -4.54 2.04 17.61
CA GLU A 4 -5.42 2.32 16.46
C GLU A 4 -4.82 1.87 15.12
N TYR A 5 -3.51 2.08 14.90
CA TYR A 5 -2.86 1.64 13.67
C TYR A 5 -2.99 0.12 13.45
N LYS A 6 -3.05 -0.70 14.51
CA LYS A 6 -3.24 -2.15 14.39
C LYS A 6 -4.64 -2.49 13.90
N LEU A 7 -5.65 -1.65 14.17
CA LEU A 7 -7.00 -1.83 13.63
C LEU A 7 -7.00 -1.63 12.11
N PHE A 8 -6.37 -0.55 11.63
CA PHE A 8 -6.28 -0.28 10.19
C PHE A 8 -5.37 -1.27 9.45
N HIS A 9 -4.22 -1.60 10.03
CA HIS A 9 -3.28 -2.55 9.43
C HIS A 9 -3.86 -3.96 9.44
N GLY A 10 -4.55 -4.36 10.52
CA GLY A 10 -5.29 -5.61 10.58
C GLY A 10 -6.37 -5.70 9.51
N ALA A 11 -7.19 -4.65 9.34
CA ALA A 11 -8.19 -4.60 8.28
C ALA A 11 -7.58 -4.74 6.89
N ALA A 12 -6.43 -4.11 6.63
CA ALA A 12 -5.72 -4.23 5.37
C ALA A 12 -5.15 -5.63 5.13
N ILE A 13 -4.60 -6.28 6.16
CA ILE A 13 -4.11 -7.66 6.06
C ILE A 13 -5.28 -8.64 5.84
N CYS A 14 -6.40 -8.49 6.55
CA CYS A 14 -7.59 -9.31 6.30
C CYS A 14 -8.09 -9.14 4.87
N ALA A 15 -8.23 -7.90 4.39
CA ALA A 15 -8.67 -7.63 3.03
C ALA A 15 -7.72 -8.21 1.97
N LEU A 16 -6.41 -8.20 2.21
CA LEU A 16 -5.43 -8.84 1.33
C LEU A 16 -5.66 -10.35 1.27
N ILE A 17 -5.88 -11.01 2.40
CA ILE A 17 -6.12 -12.46 2.48
C ILE A 17 -7.46 -12.81 1.83
N ASP A 18 -8.54 -12.13 2.20
CA ASP A 18 -9.90 -12.40 1.72
C ASP A 18 -10.05 -12.25 0.21
N GLN A 19 -9.30 -11.32 -0.40
CA GLN A 19 -9.33 -11.04 -1.84
C GLN A 19 -8.35 -11.90 -2.63
N SER A 20 -7.45 -12.62 -1.96
CA SER A 20 -6.46 -13.41 -2.67
C SER A 20 -7.07 -14.69 -3.24
N PRO A 21 -6.81 -14.99 -4.53
CA PRO A 21 -7.16 -16.28 -5.09
C PRO A 21 -6.17 -17.39 -4.70
N TYR A 22 -5.12 -17.10 -3.91
CA TYR A 22 -4.04 -18.02 -3.57
C TYR A 22 -3.71 -17.98 -2.07
N GLU A 23 -2.97 -18.97 -1.60
CA GLU A 23 -2.36 -18.94 -0.27
C GLU A 23 -1.34 -17.78 -0.18
N ILE A 24 -1.30 -17.11 0.98
CA ILE A 24 -0.39 -16.00 1.23
C ILE A 24 0.44 -16.29 2.49
N SER A 25 1.75 -16.12 2.37
CA SER A 25 2.67 -15.94 3.50
C SER A 25 3.00 -14.46 3.68
N ILE A 26 2.96 -13.96 4.92
CA ILE A 26 3.25 -12.57 5.26
C ILE A 26 4.26 -12.55 6.40
N GLY A 27 5.39 -11.88 6.19
CA GLY A 27 6.41 -11.64 7.22
C GLY A 27 6.75 -10.15 7.33
N PRO A 28 7.34 -9.70 8.45
CA PRO A 28 7.89 -8.36 8.53
C PRO A 28 9.11 -8.22 7.60
N MET A 29 9.35 -7.01 7.07
CA MET A 29 10.59 -6.73 6.31
C MET A 29 11.84 -6.87 7.18
N SER A 30 11.76 -6.47 8.45
CA SER A 30 12.89 -6.45 9.38
C SER A 30 12.48 -6.92 10.78
N THR A 31 13.43 -7.52 11.48
CA THR A 31 13.26 -8.01 12.87
C THR A 31 13.22 -6.89 13.91
N ASP A 32 13.56 -5.66 13.54
CA ASP A 32 13.54 -4.48 14.41
C ASP A 32 12.12 -3.89 14.64
N GLY A 33 11.07 -4.56 14.16
CA GLY A 33 9.69 -4.24 14.50
C GLY A 33 9.14 -2.98 13.83
N ARG A 34 9.75 -2.56 12.71
CA ARG A 34 9.28 -1.42 11.91
C ARG A 34 7.83 -1.62 11.45
N LEU A 35 6.94 -0.80 12.00
CA LEU A 35 5.50 -0.95 11.83
C LEU A 35 5.05 -0.69 10.38
N GLY A 36 4.28 -1.62 9.82
CA GLY A 36 3.59 -1.44 8.54
C GLY A 36 4.35 -1.90 7.30
N PHE A 37 5.58 -2.41 7.41
CA PHE A 37 6.37 -2.91 6.28
C PHE A 37 6.44 -4.43 6.32
N TYR A 38 5.96 -5.06 5.26
CA TYR A 38 5.82 -6.51 5.15
C TYR A 38 6.42 -7.03 3.84
N VAL A 39 6.80 -8.29 3.87
CA VAL A 39 7.16 -9.07 2.68
C VAL A 39 6.11 -10.17 2.53
N VAL A 40 5.44 -10.14 1.38
CA VAL A 40 4.38 -11.07 1.00
C VAL A 40 4.96 -12.09 0.03
N ASN A 41 4.73 -13.38 0.29
CA ASN A 41 5.24 -14.49 -0.52
C ASN A 41 6.75 -14.43 -0.80
N ARG A 42 7.51 -13.86 0.15
CA ARG A 42 8.97 -13.63 0.07
C ARG A 42 9.43 -12.84 -1.17
N ARG A 43 8.52 -12.14 -1.85
CA ARG A 43 8.78 -11.53 -3.16
C ARG A 43 8.14 -10.16 -3.36
N VAL A 44 7.02 -9.89 -2.72
CA VAL A 44 6.26 -8.65 -2.89
C VAL A 44 6.39 -7.81 -1.63
N GLY A 45 6.96 -6.62 -1.76
CA GLY A 45 7.02 -5.65 -0.68
C GLY A 45 5.66 -4.99 -0.48
N LEU A 46 5.20 -4.88 0.75
CA LEU A 46 3.95 -4.21 1.09
C LEU A 46 4.17 -3.22 2.23
N TYR A 47 3.93 -1.94 1.95
CA TYR A 47 3.85 -0.90 2.97
C TYR A 47 2.39 -0.51 3.22
N ILE A 48 1.91 -0.69 4.44
CA ILE A 48 0.58 -0.27 4.87
C ILE A 48 0.69 1.06 5.62
N LYS A 49 -0.04 2.05 5.12
CA LYS A 49 -0.17 3.36 5.73
C LYS A 49 -1.64 3.72 5.87
N HIS A 50 -2.04 4.31 6.98
CA HIS A 50 -3.42 4.72 7.22
C HIS A 50 -3.52 6.23 7.39
N SER A 51 -4.72 6.76 7.11
CA SER A 51 -5.10 8.11 7.45
C SER A 51 -6.13 8.09 8.57
N THR A 52 -5.99 8.97 9.55
CA THR A 52 -6.96 9.15 10.65
C THR A 52 -8.04 10.18 10.29
N ALA A 53 -7.98 10.79 9.12
CA ALA A 53 -8.99 11.74 8.65
C ALA A 53 -10.34 11.03 8.48
N ARG A 54 -11.41 11.64 9.01
CA ARG A 54 -12.78 11.08 8.95
C ARG A 54 -13.45 11.28 7.59
N LEU A 55 -13.04 12.29 6.84
CA LEU A 55 -13.67 12.71 5.58
C LEU A 55 -12.65 12.77 4.44
N THR A 56 -13.13 12.54 3.22
CA THR A 56 -12.36 12.75 1.99
C THR A 56 -12.01 14.24 1.81
N PRO A 57 -10.83 14.59 1.28
CA PRO A 57 -9.72 13.69 0.90
C PRO A 57 -8.87 13.23 2.08
N TRP A 58 -8.44 11.97 2.08
CA TRP A 58 -7.54 11.39 3.08
C TRP A 58 -6.08 11.73 2.77
N PRO A 59 -5.38 12.48 3.64
CA PRO A 59 -3.97 12.82 3.44
C PRO A 59 -3.05 11.69 3.91
N PHE A 60 -1.92 11.55 3.21
CA PHE A 60 -0.81 10.65 3.55
C PHE A 60 0.50 11.39 3.33
N ALA A 61 1.36 11.49 4.35
CA ALA A 61 2.69 12.09 4.25
C ALA A 61 3.76 11.03 4.55
N PHE A 62 4.82 10.98 3.73
CA PHE A 62 5.87 9.97 3.83
C PHE A 62 7.10 10.60 4.50
N SER A 63 7.44 10.17 5.71
CA SER A 63 8.66 10.66 6.36
C SER A 63 9.92 10.18 5.63
N HIS A 64 11.06 10.83 5.88
CA HIS A 64 12.35 10.36 5.37
C HIS A 64 12.62 8.89 5.74
N GLN A 65 12.24 8.49 6.96
CA GLN A 65 12.32 7.08 7.39
C GLN A 65 11.45 6.17 6.53
N ASN A 66 10.19 6.55 6.23
CA ASN A 66 9.33 5.76 5.36
C ASN A 66 9.92 5.60 3.95
N ILE A 67 10.55 6.66 3.41
CA ILE A 67 11.20 6.61 2.10
C ILE A 67 12.40 5.66 2.13
N GLY A 68 13.24 5.72 3.16
CA GLY A 68 14.35 4.80 3.34
C GLY A 68 13.90 3.34 3.36
N GLN A 69 12.83 3.04 4.10
CA GLN A 69 12.26 1.69 4.17
C GLN A 69 11.59 1.25 2.86
N LEU A 70 10.97 2.17 2.12
CA LEU A 70 10.45 1.86 0.78
C LEU A 70 11.59 1.50 -0.18
N ARG A 71 12.76 2.16 -0.07
CA ARG A 71 13.96 1.79 -0.83
C ARG A 71 14.47 0.40 -0.42
N GLU A 72 14.54 0.11 0.88
CA GLU A 72 14.90 -1.23 1.38
C GLU A 72 13.96 -2.33 0.81
N LEU A 73 12.65 -2.08 0.75
CA LEU A 73 11.70 -3.00 0.09
C LEU A 73 11.98 -3.14 -1.41
N ASP A 74 12.22 -2.03 -2.11
CA ASP A 74 12.47 -1.99 -3.56
C ASP A 74 13.76 -2.76 -3.92
N ASP A 75 14.75 -2.73 -3.04
CA ASP A 75 16.03 -3.44 -3.21
C ASP A 75 15.90 -4.95 -2.98
N CYS A 76 15.02 -5.41 -2.09
CA CYS A 76 14.92 -6.82 -1.70
C CYS A 76 13.71 -7.58 -2.27
N CYS A 77 12.74 -6.88 -2.84
CA CYS A 77 11.53 -7.46 -3.42
C CYS A 77 11.48 -7.26 -4.94
N ALA A 78 10.73 -8.11 -5.64
CA ALA A 78 10.57 -7.99 -7.09
C ALA A 78 9.65 -6.82 -7.48
N VAL A 79 8.76 -6.41 -6.57
CA VAL A 79 7.85 -5.29 -6.73
C VAL A 79 7.41 -4.82 -5.34
N VAL A 80 7.10 -3.54 -5.22
CA VAL A 80 6.63 -2.92 -3.98
C VAL A 80 5.28 -2.27 -4.18
N PHE A 81 4.37 -2.52 -3.24
CA PHE A 81 3.06 -1.90 -3.17
C PHE A 81 2.91 -1.08 -1.88
N VAL A 82 2.13 -0.01 -1.98
CA VAL A 82 1.72 0.85 -0.87
C VAL A 82 0.21 0.80 -0.73
N ALA A 83 -0.28 0.24 0.38
CA ALA A 83 -1.69 0.20 0.72
C ALA A 83 -2.06 1.40 1.61
N LEU A 84 -2.93 2.25 1.09
CA LEU A 84 -3.41 3.48 1.72
C LEU A 84 -4.80 3.27 2.29
N VAL A 85 -4.89 3.08 3.62
CA VAL A 85 -6.16 2.85 4.32
C VAL A 85 -6.87 4.18 4.58
N CYS A 86 -8.06 4.33 3.98
CA CYS A 86 -8.87 5.55 3.99
C CYS A 86 -9.95 5.51 5.09
N GLY A 87 -9.53 5.30 6.34
CA GLY A 87 -10.44 5.04 7.45
C GLY A 87 -11.31 3.81 7.19
N SER A 88 -12.63 3.93 7.34
CA SER A 88 -13.59 2.87 7.04
C SER A 88 -14.09 2.86 5.58
N ASN A 89 -13.53 3.70 4.70
CA ASN A 89 -14.05 3.87 3.33
C ASN A 89 -13.40 2.95 2.30
N GLY A 90 -12.32 2.26 2.66
CA GLY A 90 -11.62 1.32 1.80
C GLY A 90 -10.10 1.51 1.80
N ILE A 91 -9.45 0.78 0.91
CA ILE A 91 -7.99 0.68 0.79
C ILE A 91 -7.63 0.97 -0.66
N VAL A 92 -6.65 1.84 -0.88
CA VAL A 92 -6.07 2.05 -2.21
C VAL A 92 -4.69 1.42 -2.25
N CYS A 93 -4.51 0.41 -3.08
CA CYS A 93 -3.22 -0.22 -3.33
C CYS A 93 -2.55 0.44 -4.54
N LEU A 94 -1.34 0.95 -4.38
CA LEU A 94 -0.52 1.53 -5.44
C LEU A 94 0.76 0.73 -5.61
N GLU A 95 1.17 0.47 -6.84
CA GLU A 95 2.56 0.08 -7.09
C GLU A 95 3.49 1.26 -6.78
N LEU A 96 4.72 0.99 -6.35
CA LEU A 96 5.71 2.03 -6.06
C LEU A 96 6.00 2.91 -7.29
N SER A 97 5.93 2.34 -8.51
CA SER A 97 6.04 3.10 -9.76
C SER A 97 4.90 4.12 -9.91
N GLU A 98 3.65 3.72 -9.66
CA GLU A 98 2.47 4.62 -9.66
C GLU A 98 2.64 5.73 -8.63
N LEU A 99 3.08 5.39 -7.40
CA LEU A 99 3.35 6.37 -6.34
C LEU A 99 4.38 7.42 -6.77
N ARG A 100 5.47 6.99 -7.43
CA ARG A 100 6.52 7.88 -7.94
C ARG A 100 6.03 8.82 -9.06
N THR A 101 4.92 8.50 -9.74
CA THR A 101 4.34 9.40 -10.75
C THR A 101 3.59 10.59 -10.15
N VAL A 102 3.10 10.46 -8.91
CA VAL A 102 2.26 11.47 -8.25
C VAL A 102 2.94 12.15 -7.06
N ALA A 103 3.99 11.55 -6.51
CA ALA A 103 4.74 12.10 -5.38
C ALA A 103 6.26 12.10 -5.62
N ALA A 104 6.90 13.25 -5.41
CA ALA A 104 8.35 13.40 -5.60
C ALA A 104 9.13 12.92 -4.37
N PHE A 105 10.02 11.94 -4.54
CA PHE A 105 10.87 11.41 -3.45
C PHE A 105 12.23 12.13 -3.43
N ARG A 106 12.21 13.46 -3.27
CA ARG A 106 13.40 14.31 -3.22
C ARG A 106 13.73 14.67 -1.77
N ASP A 107 15.00 14.93 -1.47
CA ASP A 107 15.46 15.15 -0.09
C ASP A 107 14.94 16.48 0.52
N GLU A 108 14.51 17.42 -0.33
CA GLU A 108 14.11 18.78 0.07
C GLU A 108 12.62 18.90 0.42
N GLU A 109 11.77 17.99 -0.06
CA GLU A 109 10.32 18.02 0.17
C GLU A 109 9.78 16.69 0.65
N GLN A 110 8.97 16.72 1.72
CA GLN A 110 8.28 15.53 2.19
C GLN A 110 7.21 15.09 1.18
N PRO A 111 7.31 13.89 0.58
CA PRO A 111 6.30 13.41 -0.36
C PRO A 111 4.96 13.27 0.35
N TRP A 112 3.89 13.67 -0.34
CA TRP A 112 2.53 13.52 0.17
C TRP A 112 1.56 13.09 -0.93
N LEU A 113 0.49 12.44 -0.50
CA LEU A 113 -0.65 12.08 -1.31
C LEU A 113 -1.96 12.51 -0.65
N ARG A 114 -2.98 12.69 -1.49
CA ARG A 114 -4.38 12.77 -1.12
C ARG A 114 -5.14 11.72 -1.89
N VAL A 115 -5.93 10.94 -1.16
CA VAL A 115 -6.87 9.98 -1.74
C VAL A 115 -8.27 10.55 -1.59
N ALA A 116 -9.05 10.55 -2.67
CA ALA A 116 -10.41 11.07 -2.65
C ALA A 116 -11.40 10.10 -3.30
N ARG A 117 -12.61 9.99 -2.74
CA ARG A 117 -13.67 9.12 -3.25
C ARG A 117 -15.03 9.82 -3.16
N ARG A 118 -15.84 9.72 -4.23
CA ARG A 118 -17.26 10.07 -4.18
C ARG A 118 -18.07 8.82 -3.81
N PRO A 119 -19.26 8.95 -3.20
CA PRO A 119 -20.13 7.80 -2.94
C PRO A 119 -20.34 6.96 -4.20
N GLY A 120 -20.15 5.63 -4.09
CA GLY A 120 -20.30 4.70 -5.21
C GLY A 120 -19.22 4.77 -6.31
N SER A 121 -18.19 5.61 -6.17
CA SER A 121 -17.12 5.73 -7.17
C SER A 121 -15.84 4.97 -6.79
N MET A 122 -14.94 4.84 -7.76
CA MET A 122 -13.54 4.49 -7.53
C MET A 122 -12.76 5.64 -6.87
N PHE A 123 -11.56 5.36 -6.38
CA PHE A 123 -10.67 6.33 -5.73
C PHE A 123 -9.84 7.13 -6.74
N SER A 124 -9.64 8.41 -6.43
CA SER A 124 -8.64 9.29 -7.06
C SER A 124 -7.41 9.35 -6.17
N VAL A 125 -6.24 9.41 -6.78
CA VAL A 125 -4.98 9.68 -6.08
C VAL A 125 -4.32 10.90 -6.68
N SER A 126 -3.90 11.84 -5.84
CA SER A 126 -3.12 13.00 -6.22
C SER A 126 -2.00 13.28 -5.21
N GLY A 127 -0.95 13.97 -5.65
CA GLY A 127 0.19 14.38 -4.84
C GLY A 127 0.85 15.64 -5.40
N ASN A 128 2.07 15.95 -4.97
CA ASN A 128 2.77 17.16 -5.40
C ASN A 128 3.17 17.16 -6.89
N LEU A 129 3.23 15.99 -7.54
CA LEU A 129 3.52 15.89 -8.98
C LEU A 129 2.27 15.86 -9.87
N GLY A 130 1.08 15.91 -9.28
CA GLY A 130 -0.18 15.90 -10.03
C GLY A 130 -1.11 14.79 -9.57
N SER A 131 -1.84 14.18 -10.51
CA SER A 131 -2.84 13.16 -10.23
C SER A 131 -2.62 11.92 -11.10
N LEU A 132 -2.96 10.75 -10.55
CA LEU A 132 -2.92 9.51 -11.30
C LEU A 132 -3.98 9.56 -12.40
N GLY A 133 -3.60 9.19 -13.63
CA GLY A 133 -4.51 9.22 -14.79
C GLY A 133 -5.65 8.20 -14.67
N SER A 134 -5.41 7.08 -13.98
CA SER A 134 -6.41 6.04 -13.71
C SER A 134 -6.99 6.18 -12.29
N LYS A 135 -8.23 5.71 -12.13
CA LYS A 135 -8.86 5.54 -10.82
C LYS A 135 -8.50 4.17 -10.24
N LYS A 136 -8.44 4.08 -8.92
CA LYS A 136 -8.12 2.83 -8.20
C LYS A 136 -9.38 2.20 -7.62
N ARG A 137 -9.48 0.89 -7.75
CA ARG A 137 -10.52 0.09 -7.09
C ARG A 137 -10.22 0.02 -5.59
N ASP A 138 -11.22 -0.36 -4.83
CA ASP A 138 -11.05 -0.68 -3.43
C ASP A 138 -10.31 -2.03 -3.27
N GLY A 139 -9.37 -2.09 -2.33
CA GLY A 139 -8.67 -3.32 -1.97
C GLY A 139 -7.36 -3.56 -2.73
N PHE A 140 -7.10 -4.84 -3.01
CA PHE A 140 -5.81 -5.36 -3.45
C PHE A 140 -5.84 -6.00 -4.84
N ALA A 141 -6.94 -5.92 -5.60
CA ALA A 141 -7.06 -6.56 -6.91
C ALA A 141 -5.85 -6.34 -7.84
N ASP A 142 -5.27 -5.14 -7.82
CA ASP A 142 -4.12 -4.78 -8.65
C ASP A 142 -2.84 -5.57 -8.29
N ILE A 143 -2.69 -6.03 -7.03
CA ILE A 143 -1.52 -6.80 -6.58
C ILE A 143 -1.49 -8.20 -7.22
N PHE A 144 -2.65 -8.82 -7.37
CA PHE A 144 -2.79 -10.20 -7.84
C PHE A 144 -2.67 -10.32 -9.36
N GLY A 145 -2.94 -9.23 -10.09
CA GLY A 145 -2.74 -9.16 -11.54
C GLY A 145 -1.28 -8.92 -11.94
N HIS A 146 -0.41 -8.52 -11.01
CA HIS A 146 0.97 -8.19 -11.30
C HIS A 146 1.80 -9.45 -11.59
N SER A 147 2.68 -9.40 -12.59
CA SER A 147 3.49 -10.56 -13.04
C SER A 147 4.32 -11.18 -11.92
N ALA A 148 4.83 -10.38 -10.98
CA ALA A 148 5.58 -10.84 -9.81
C ALA A 148 4.78 -11.76 -8.88
N TRP A 149 3.44 -11.69 -8.92
CA TRP A 149 2.55 -12.58 -8.16
C TRP A 149 2.40 -13.96 -8.81
N ASN A 150 2.47 -14.05 -10.14
CA ASN A 150 2.08 -15.23 -10.91
C ASN A 150 3.20 -16.27 -11.11
N VAL A 151 4.41 -16.05 -10.61
CA VAL A 151 5.57 -16.89 -10.97
C VAL A 151 5.66 -18.19 -10.17
N ASN A 152 4.90 -18.37 -9.08
CA ASN A 152 4.94 -19.60 -8.26
C ASN A 152 3.57 -20.02 -7.69
N SER A 153 2.46 -19.50 -8.21
CA SER A 153 1.11 -19.94 -7.83
C SER A 153 0.74 -21.24 -8.54
N SER A 154 1.52 -22.30 -8.31
CA SER A 154 0.99 -23.65 -8.46
C SER A 154 -0.02 -23.86 -7.34
N PRO A 155 -1.29 -24.22 -7.62
CA PRO A 155 -2.18 -24.68 -6.58
C PRO A 155 -1.56 -25.98 -6.07
N ASN A 156 -1.15 -25.99 -4.79
CA ASN A 156 -0.95 -27.26 -4.12
C ASN A 156 -2.33 -27.94 -4.10
N LEU A 157 -2.45 -28.98 -4.93
CA LEU A 157 -3.55 -29.96 -4.96
C LEU A 157 -3.73 -30.61 -3.59
#